data_AF-A0A2A5G4Z1-F1
#
_entry.id   AF-A0A2A5G4Z1-F1
#
_cell.length_a   1.000
_cell.length_b   1.000
_cell.length_c   1.000
_cell.angle_alpha   90.00
_cell.angle_beta   90.00
_cell.angle_gamma   90.00
#
_symmetry.space_group_name_H-M   'P 1'
#
loop_
_entity.id
_entity.type
_entity.pdbx_description
1 polymer ?
#
loop_
_entity_poly.entity_id
_entity_poly.type
_entity_poly.pdbx_seq_one_letter_code
_entity_poly.pdbx_strand_id
1 'polypeptide(L)'
;MKQAAFKPAWWLRSPHLQTLWPVFFKKRHALDLIDEQLELNDGDFLDLCWSKKSSDKIVLVLHGLEGSINSHYANSIVYELEQAGYRPVFMHFRGCSGRRNRLARAYHSGDTGDLSFVADYIYKKTGHHPYAAIAYSLGANVLLKWLGETAANNPLSKAVALSVPFRLHDAAKRLEKGVSKIYREHLLKSLRRTYIDKFTHIESPLDIDVKQLKNFWDYDDKVTAPLHGFTGAQHYYDTCSCRQFLKDINVKTRIIHSVDDPFMFEATVPNDSELSDSVEFLLTKGGGHVGFISADSTCSTYSWSDKKIIEFLSE
;
A
#
# COMPACT_ATOMS: atom_id res chain seq x y z
N MET A 1 -1.97 17.02 13.98
CA MET A 1 -2.54 16.82 12.63
C MET A 1 -2.65 18.15 11.91
N LYS A 2 -2.44 18.18 10.59
CA LYS A 2 -2.68 19.37 9.76
C LYS A 2 -3.82 19.08 8.79
N GLN A 3 -4.85 19.93 8.81
CA GLN A 3 -5.86 19.90 7.75
C GLN A 3 -5.23 20.47 6.47
N ALA A 4 -5.04 19.62 5.47
CA ALA A 4 -4.41 20.02 4.22
C ALA A 4 -5.46 20.57 3.24
N ALA A 5 -5.12 21.68 2.57
CA ALA A 5 -5.96 22.31 1.55
C ALA A 5 -5.90 21.52 0.23
N PHE A 6 -6.51 20.34 0.20
CA PHE A 6 -6.82 19.65 -1.06
C PHE A 6 -8.13 20.16 -1.64
N LYS A 7 -8.11 20.50 -2.93
CA LYS A 7 -9.30 20.88 -3.70
C LYS A 7 -9.47 19.86 -4.83
N PRO A 8 -10.50 18.99 -4.78
CA PRO A 8 -10.74 18.06 -5.86
C PRO A 8 -11.12 18.81 -7.15
N ALA A 9 -10.86 18.20 -8.30
CA ALA A 9 -11.46 18.65 -9.56
C ALA A 9 -12.97 18.81 -9.36
N TRP A 10 -13.59 19.88 -9.88
CA TRP A 10 -14.96 20.23 -9.47
C TRP A 10 -16.01 19.19 -9.87
N TRP A 11 -15.72 18.38 -10.90
CA TRP A 11 -16.53 17.23 -11.33
C TRP A 11 -16.17 15.91 -10.64
N LEU A 12 -15.12 15.87 -9.81
CA LEU A 12 -14.68 14.71 -9.01
C LEU A 12 -14.80 15.00 -7.51
N ARG A 13 -15.95 15.50 -7.05
CA ARG A 13 -16.19 15.80 -5.63
C ARG A 13 -16.66 14.62 -4.80
N SER A 14 -17.16 13.56 -5.44
CA SER A 14 -17.61 12.35 -4.74
C SER A 14 -16.42 11.47 -4.36
N PRO A 15 -16.42 10.86 -3.16
CA PRO A 15 -15.36 9.93 -2.76
C PRO A 15 -15.21 8.76 -3.74
N HIS A 16 -16.33 8.29 -4.30
CA HIS A 16 -16.33 7.20 -5.27
C HIS A 16 -15.77 7.63 -6.62
N LEU A 17 -16.07 8.85 -7.07
CA LEU A 17 -15.51 9.40 -8.31
C LEU A 17 -14.00 9.63 -8.17
N GLN A 18 -13.54 10.15 -7.04
CA GLN A 18 -12.10 10.27 -6.75
C GLN A 18 -11.39 8.91 -6.76
N THR A 19 -12.03 7.88 -6.21
CA THR A 19 -11.47 6.53 -6.15
C THR A 19 -11.43 5.85 -7.54
N LEU A 20 -12.48 6.01 -8.35
CA LEU A 20 -12.65 5.26 -9.60
C LEU A 20 -12.09 5.99 -10.83
N TRP A 21 -12.19 7.32 -10.90
CA TRP A 21 -11.75 8.08 -12.06
C TRP A 21 -10.29 7.79 -12.46
N PRO A 22 -9.30 7.79 -11.55
CA PRO A 22 -7.92 7.56 -11.96
C PRO A 22 -7.67 6.11 -12.41
N VAL A 23 -8.51 5.15 -12.03
CA VAL A 23 -8.41 3.77 -12.54
C VAL A 23 -8.67 3.71 -14.04
N PHE A 24 -9.63 4.48 -14.55
CA PHE A 24 -10.07 4.44 -15.94
C PHE A 24 -9.43 5.51 -16.83
N PHE A 25 -9.13 6.69 -16.27
CA PHE A 25 -8.80 7.88 -17.07
C PHE A 25 -7.41 8.44 -16.80
N LYS A 26 -6.71 8.03 -15.74
CA LYS A 26 -5.34 8.52 -15.49
C LYS A 26 -4.42 8.00 -16.58
N LYS A 27 -3.79 8.93 -17.29
CA LYS A 27 -2.80 8.60 -18.32
C LYS A 27 -1.62 7.87 -17.68
N ARG A 28 -1.18 6.79 -18.30
CA ARG A 28 0.02 6.07 -17.89
C ARG A 28 1.25 6.61 -18.61
N HIS A 29 2.34 6.72 -17.87
CA HIS A 29 3.64 7.09 -18.39
C HIS A 29 4.38 5.83 -18.84
N ALA A 30 5.16 5.94 -19.92
CA ALA A 30 6.12 4.91 -20.27
C ALA A 30 7.24 4.94 -19.22
N LEU A 31 7.44 3.81 -18.55
CA LEU A 31 8.50 3.63 -17.55
C LEU A 31 9.55 2.70 -18.15
N ASP A 32 10.82 3.06 -17.99
CA ASP A 32 11.94 2.23 -18.42
C ASP A 32 12.53 1.52 -17.19
N LEU A 33 11.99 0.34 -16.90
CA LEU A 33 12.30 -0.44 -15.71
C LEU A 33 13.08 -1.72 -16.03
N ILE A 34 13.82 -2.23 -15.05
CA ILE A 34 14.47 -3.54 -15.06
C ILE A 34 13.78 -4.41 -14.02
N ASP A 35 13.20 -5.51 -14.46
CA ASP A 35 12.64 -6.52 -13.58
C ASP A 35 13.76 -7.37 -12.97
N GLU A 36 13.66 -7.62 -11.68
CA GLU A 36 14.57 -8.45 -10.93
C GLU A 36 13.79 -9.40 -10.01
N GLN A 37 14.14 -10.69 -10.06
CA GLN A 37 13.68 -11.66 -9.08
C GLN A 37 14.68 -11.73 -7.94
N LEU A 38 14.19 -11.50 -6.73
CA LEU A 38 14.94 -11.58 -5.49
C LEU A 38 14.58 -12.87 -4.75
N GLU A 39 15.54 -13.78 -4.62
CA GLU A 39 15.41 -14.99 -3.80
C GLU A 39 15.32 -14.65 -2.31
N LEU A 40 14.39 -15.31 -1.62
CA LEU A 40 14.16 -15.14 -0.18
C LEU A 40 14.71 -16.33 0.60
N ASN A 41 14.96 -16.11 1.89
CA ASN A 41 15.52 -17.13 2.78
C ASN A 41 14.62 -18.36 2.98
N ASP A 42 13.31 -18.23 2.75
CA ASP A 42 12.34 -19.33 2.84
C ASP A 42 12.23 -20.16 1.54
N GLY A 43 13.07 -19.86 0.55
CA GLY A 43 13.06 -20.54 -0.75
C GLY A 43 12.00 -20.00 -1.72
N ASP A 44 11.26 -18.96 -1.34
CA ASP A 44 10.37 -18.22 -2.23
C ASP A 44 11.09 -17.05 -2.92
N PHE A 45 10.35 -16.20 -3.62
CA PHE A 45 10.90 -15.01 -4.26
C PHE A 45 9.98 -13.80 -4.17
N LEU A 46 10.58 -12.61 -4.33
CA LEU A 46 9.89 -11.36 -4.63
C LEU A 46 10.34 -10.83 -5.98
N ASP A 47 9.47 -10.06 -6.63
CA ASP A 47 9.80 -9.37 -7.87
C ASP A 47 9.89 -7.87 -7.62
N LEU A 48 11.00 -7.28 -8.09
CA LEU A 48 11.29 -5.87 -8.00
C LEU A 48 11.34 -5.28 -9.41
N CYS A 49 10.81 -4.07 -9.59
CA CYS A 49 11.01 -3.28 -10.80
C CYS A 49 11.88 -2.07 -10.46
N TRP A 50 13.11 -2.05 -10.97
CA TRP A 50 14.07 -0.98 -10.77
C TRP A 50 13.97 0.06 -11.86
N SER A 51 13.99 1.35 -11.52
CA SER A 51 14.26 2.37 -12.52
C SER A 51 15.68 2.21 -13.10
N LYS A 52 15.80 2.38 -14.42
CA LYS A 52 17.10 2.44 -15.11
C LYS A 52 17.86 3.74 -14.85
N LYS A 53 17.22 4.77 -14.30
CA LYS A 53 17.91 5.99 -13.90
C LYS A 53 18.84 5.70 -12.72
N SER A 54 20.06 6.24 -12.73
CA SER A 54 20.97 6.13 -11.59
C SER A 54 20.75 7.29 -10.62
N SER A 55 20.68 6.97 -9.33
CA SER A 55 20.67 7.91 -8.21
C SER A 55 20.88 7.11 -6.93
N ASP A 56 21.65 7.67 -6.00
CA ASP A 56 21.86 7.08 -4.67
C ASP A 56 20.66 7.33 -3.74
N LYS A 57 19.72 8.21 -4.16
CA LYS A 57 18.45 8.44 -3.47
C LYS A 57 17.41 7.42 -3.93
N ILE A 58 17.54 6.19 -3.42
CA ILE A 58 16.65 5.08 -3.75
C ILE A 58 15.33 5.23 -3.01
N VAL A 59 14.20 5.07 -3.71
CA VAL A 59 12.87 5.16 -3.11
C VAL A 59 12.10 3.87 -3.35
N LEU A 60 11.80 3.15 -2.28
CA LEU A 60 11.05 1.90 -2.32
C LEU A 60 9.54 2.19 -2.40
N VAL A 61 8.82 1.56 -3.33
CA VAL A 61 7.39 1.78 -3.54
C VAL A 61 6.62 0.48 -3.30
N LEU A 62 5.63 0.53 -2.39
CA LEU A 62 4.77 -0.60 -2.03
C LEU A 62 3.33 -0.34 -2.48
N HIS A 63 2.69 -1.37 -3.02
CA HIS A 63 1.31 -1.28 -3.50
C HIS A 63 0.26 -1.68 -2.45
N GLY A 64 -1.00 -1.42 -2.77
CA GLY A 64 -2.16 -1.89 -1.98
C GLY A 64 -2.55 -3.34 -2.29
N LEU A 65 -3.67 -3.80 -1.74
CA LEU A 65 -4.19 -5.14 -1.97
C LEU A 65 -4.36 -5.43 -3.47
N GLU A 66 -3.80 -6.56 -3.93
CA GLU A 66 -3.83 -7.04 -5.32
C GLU A 66 -3.27 -6.03 -6.34
N GLY A 67 -2.41 -5.12 -5.88
CA GLY A 67 -1.75 -4.11 -6.69
C GLY A 67 -0.56 -4.63 -7.50
N SER A 68 0.00 -3.75 -8.33
CA SER A 68 1.19 -4.02 -9.17
C SER A 68 1.72 -2.71 -9.74
N ILE A 69 2.87 -2.72 -10.41
CA ILE A 69 3.43 -1.56 -11.13
C ILE A 69 2.46 -0.98 -12.18
N ASN A 70 1.50 -1.80 -12.65
CA ASN A 70 0.45 -1.40 -13.57
C ASN A 70 -0.70 -0.62 -12.91
N SER A 71 -0.67 -0.44 -11.59
CA SER A 71 -1.66 0.36 -10.87
C SER A 71 -1.48 1.85 -11.21
N HIS A 72 -2.59 2.59 -11.35
CA HIS A 72 -2.56 3.99 -11.78
C HIS A 72 -1.73 4.92 -10.87
N TYR A 73 -1.74 4.67 -9.56
CA TYR A 73 -0.94 5.42 -8.60
C TYR A 73 0.54 5.01 -8.65
N ALA A 74 0.83 3.72 -8.80
CA ALA A 74 2.19 3.16 -8.84
C ALA A 74 2.95 3.69 -10.06
N ASN A 75 2.33 3.61 -11.24
CA ASN A 75 2.93 4.13 -12.47
C ASN A 75 3.22 5.64 -12.38
N SER A 76 2.26 6.40 -11.85
CA SER A 76 2.37 7.85 -11.68
C SER A 76 3.50 8.23 -10.73
N ILE A 77 3.55 7.65 -9.52
CA ILE A 77 4.57 8.04 -8.54
C ILE A 77 5.97 7.61 -8.97
N VAL A 78 6.13 6.46 -9.62
CA VAL A 78 7.43 6.03 -10.16
C VAL A 78 7.92 7.03 -11.21
N TYR A 79 7.03 7.51 -12.10
CA TYR A 79 7.37 8.56 -13.06
C TYR A 79 7.79 9.86 -12.37
N GLU A 80 7.00 10.34 -11.40
CA GLU A 80 7.29 11.61 -10.70
C GLU A 80 8.62 11.54 -9.91
N LEU A 81 8.91 10.42 -9.26
CA LEU A 81 10.18 10.20 -8.59
C LEU A 81 11.38 10.24 -9.56
N GLU A 82 11.23 9.61 -10.72
CA GLU A 82 12.24 9.66 -11.78
C GLU A 82 12.46 11.08 -12.32
N GLN A 83 11.41 11.91 -12.40
CA GLN A 83 11.55 13.32 -12.81
C GLN A 83 12.22 14.16 -11.71
N ALA A 84 11.99 13.80 -10.44
CA ALA A 84 12.57 14.48 -9.29
C ALA A 84 13.99 13.99 -8.93
N GLY A 85 14.62 13.15 -9.75
CA GLY A 85 16.02 12.70 -9.57
C GLY A 85 16.20 11.57 -8.55
N TYR A 86 15.13 10.89 -8.15
CA TYR A 86 15.20 9.68 -7.34
C TYR A 86 15.35 8.44 -8.22
N ARG A 87 15.78 7.34 -7.61
CA ARG A 87 15.78 6.01 -8.24
C ARG A 87 14.69 5.14 -7.60
N PRO A 88 13.50 5.03 -8.22
CA PRO A 88 12.46 4.15 -7.73
C PRO A 88 12.84 2.67 -7.80
N VAL A 89 12.42 1.93 -6.77
CA VAL A 89 12.35 0.47 -6.77
C VAL A 89 10.93 0.11 -6.37
N PHE A 90 10.17 -0.48 -7.28
CA PHE A 90 8.84 -0.95 -6.97
C PHE A 90 8.91 -2.39 -6.49
N MET A 91 8.36 -2.68 -5.32
CA MET A 91 8.29 -4.03 -4.77
C MET A 91 6.91 -4.62 -5.05
N HIS A 92 6.86 -5.69 -5.82
CA HIS A 92 5.67 -6.52 -5.88
C HIS A 92 5.62 -7.40 -4.63
N PHE A 93 4.49 -7.40 -3.94
CA PHE A 93 4.22 -8.42 -2.95
C PHE A 93 4.13 -9.80 -3.59
N ARG A 94 4.32 -10.85 -2.79
CA ARG A 94 4.32 -12.25 -3.25
C ARG A 94 3.09 -12.55 -4.09
N GLY A 95 3.30 -13.02 -5.32
CA GLY A 95 2.22 -13.38 -6.23
C GLY A 95 1.64 -12.22 -7.06
N CYS A 96 2.08 -10.97 -6.85
CA CYS A 96 1.49 -9.78 -7.48
C CYS A 96 2.23 -9.25 -8.71
N SER A 97 3.30 -9.90 -9.16
CA SER A 97 4.03 -9.54 -10.39
C SER A 97 3.43 -10.14 -11.66
N GLY A 98 2.34 -10.89 -11.54
CA GLY A 98 1.81 -11.74 -12.61
C GLY A 98 2.39 -13.16 -12.59
N ARG A 99 3.33 -13.43 -11.68
CA ARG A 99 3.85 -14.77 -11.38
C ARG A 99 3.45 -15.16 -9.96
N ARG A 100 3.02 -16.41 -9.81
CA ARG A 100 2.72 -17.01 -8.50
C ARG A 100 4.02 -17.20 -7.72
N ASN A 101 4.00 -16.86 -6.44
CA ASN A 101 5.07 -17.24 -5.53
C ASN A 101 5.03 -18.76 -5.28
N ARG A 102 6.17 -19.35 -4.89
CA ARG A 102 6.38 -20.81 -4.85
C ARG A 102 5.63 -21.46 -3.69
N LEU A 103 5.54 -20.76 -2.57
CA LEU A 103 4.98 -21.30 -1.33
C LEU A 103 3.48 -21.06 -1.21
N ALA A 104 2.83 -21.87 -0.38
CA ALA A 104 1.41 -21.69 -0.06
C ALA A 104 1.13 -20.32 0.58
N ARG A 105 2.05 -19.81 1.43
CA ARG A 105 1.95 -18.47 2.02
C ARG A 105 1.75 -17.41 0.95
N ALA A 106 0.99 -16.38 1.27
CA ALA A 106 0.83 -15.19 0.44
C ALA A 106 1.52 -14.00 1.13
N TYR A 107 1.27 -12.79 0.65
CA TYR A 107 1.49 -11.59 1.45
C TYR A 107 0.23 -11.30 2.28
N HIS A 108 0.38 -10.50 3.34
CA HIS A 108 -0.75 -10.01 4.13
C HIS A 108 -0.45 -8.60 4.67
N SER A 109 -1.43 -7.98 5.32
CA SER A 109 -1.35 -6.57 5.75
C SER A 109 -0.28 -6.30 6.82
N GLY A 110 0.32 -7.32 7.40
CA GLY A 110 1.36 -7.19 8.42
C GLY A 110 2.69 -7.82 8.04
N ASP A 111 2.89 -8.16 6.77
CA ASP A 111 4.12 -8.81 6.27
C ASP A 111 5.28 -7.81 6.18
N THR A 112 5.81 -7.43 7.35
CA THR A 112 6.92 -6.48 7.48
C THR A 112 8.28 -7.14 7.24
N GLY A 113 8.35 -8.47 7.30
CA GLY A 113 9.58 -9.23 7.08
C GLY A 113 10.08 -9.12 5.64
N ASP A 114 9.19 -9.28 4.66
CA ASP A 114 9.52 -9.14 3.24
C ASP A 114 10.00 -7.71 2.91
N LEU A 115 9.36 -6.68 3.49
CA LEU A 115 9.80 -5.29 3.35
C LEU A 115 11.20 -5.07 3.94
N SER A 116 11.44 -5.55 5.17
CA SER A 116 12.73 -5.44 5.82
C SER A 116 13.84 -6.13 4.99
N PHE A 117 13.55 -7.31 4.46
CA PHE A 117 14.48 -8.06 3.62
C PHE A 117 14.86 -7.30 2.35
N VAL A 118 13.87 -6.69 1.67
CA VAL A 118 14.13 -5.87 0.48
C VAL A 118 14.96 -4.63 0.80
N ALA A 119 14.71 -3.96 1.94
CA ALA A 119 15.50 -2.80 2.36
C ALA A 119 16.98 -3.18 2.59
N ASP A 120 17.24 -4.31 3.24
CA ASP A 120 18.60 -4.84 3.45
C ASP A 120 19.26 -5.27 2.13
N TYR A 121 18.48 -5.89 1.24
CA TYR A 121 18.95 -6.27 -0.09
C TYR A 121 19.40 -5.05 -0.90
N ILE A 122 18.61 -3.97 -0.90
CA ILE A 122 18.95 -2.72 -1.59
C ILE A 122 20.28 -2.17 -1.06
N TYR A 123 20.49 -2.17 0.25
CA TYR A 123 21.76 -1.76 0.85
C TYR A 123 22.93 -2.64 0.39
N LYS A 124 22.79 -3.97 0.46
CA LYS A 124 23.83 -4.91 0.02
C LYS A 124 24.18 -4.74 -1.46
N LYS A 125 23.19 -4.45 -2.30
CA LYS A 125 23.36 -4.30 -3.76
C LYS A 125 23.96 -2.96 -4.16
N THR A 126 23.61 -1.88 -3.46
CA THR A 126 23.92 -0.51 -3.90
C THR A 126 24.89 0.23 -2.99
N GLY A 127 25.16 -0.27 -1.79
CA GLY A 127 25.91 0.44 -0.75
C GLY A 127 25.10 1.51 -0.01
N HIS A 128 23.83 1.71 -0.38
CA HIS A 128 22.95 2.72 0.18
C HIS A 128 21.65 2.10 0.67
N HIS A 129 21.25 2.41 1.90
CA HIS A 129 19.89 2.10 2.34
C HIS A 129 18.88 2.89 1.49
N PRO A 130 17.64 2.40 1.32
CA PRO A 130 16.61 3.20 0.68
C PRO A 130 16.47 4.53 1.42
N TYR A 131 16.58 5.63 0.68
CA TYR A 131 16.40 6.98 1.23
C TYR A 131 15.00 7.14 1.81
N ALA A 132 13.99 6.64 1.08
CA ALA A 132 12.62 6.66 1.52
C ALA A 132 11.82 5.43 1.08
N ALA A 133 10.67 5.22 1.73
CA ALA A 133 9.63 4.33 1.23
C ALA A 133 8.29 5.06 1.08
N ILE A 134 7.55 4.72 0.02
CA ILE A 134 6.20 5.21 -0.23
C ILE A 134 5.28 4.02 -0.35
N ALA A 135 4.14 4.06 0.33
CA ALA A 135 3.22 2.95 0.32
C ALA A 135 1.75 3.39 0.28
N TYR A 136 0.92 2.56 -0.34
CA TYR A 136 -0.50 2.83 -0.59
C TYR A 136 -1.38 1.76 0.03
N SER A 137 -2.49 2.17 0.66
CA SER A 137 -3.53 1.29 1.18
C SER A 137 -2.94 0.18 2.06
N LEU A 138 -3.16 -1.10 1.76
CA LEU A 138 -2.58 -2.24 2.49
C LEU A 138 -1.06 -2.11 2.69
N GLY A 139 -0.30 -1.75 1.66
CA GLY A 139 1.15 -1.55 1.78
C GLY A 139 1.49 -0.40 2.73
N ALA A 140 0.62 0.61 2.84
CA ALA A 140 0.81 1.72 3.78
C ALA A 140 0.67 1.24 5.24
N ASN A 141 -0.22 0.29 5.50
CA ASN A 141 -0.30 -0.38 6.80
C ASN A 141 0.98 -1.19 7.08
N VAL A 142 1.46 -1.98 6.11
CA VAL A 142 2.72 -2.72 6.24
C VAL A 142 3.88 -1.77 6.55
N LEU A 143 4.02 -0.68 5.80
CA LEU A 143 5.08 0.31 5.99
C LEU A 143 5.02 0.92 7.40
N LEU A 144 3.86 1.45 7.82
CA LEU A 144 3.74 2.10 9.13
C LEU A 144 3.96 1.13 10.29
N LYS A 145 3.50 -0.12 10.16
CA LYS A 145 3.80 -1.19 11.13
C LYS A 145 5.31 -1.43 11.21
N TRP A 146 5.99 -1.61 10.07
CA TRP A 146 7.44 -1.85 10.04
C TRP A 146 8.23 -0.69 10.65
N LEU A 147 7.84 0.56 10.36
CA LEU A 147 8.46 1.75 10.92
C LEU A 147 8.37 1.79 12.46
N GLY A 148 7.21 1.46 13.04
CA GLY A 148 7.06 1.45 14.50
C GLY A 148 7.66 0.21 15.17
N GLU A 149 7.68 -0.94 14.50
CA GLU A 149 8.36 -2.15 15.01
C GLU A 149 9.88 -1.99 15.10
N THR A 150 10.46 -1.25 14.15
CA THR A 150 11.91 -1.02 14.08
C THR A 150 12.35 0.30 14.73
N ALA A 151 11.42 1.26 14.88
CA ALA A 151 11.59 2.53 15.59
C ALA A 151 12.91 3.23 15.19
N ALA A 152 13.78 3.55 16.17
CA ALA A 152 15.07 4.20 15.95
C ALA A 152 16.08 3.38 15.13
N ASN A 153 15.87 2.06 14.97
CA ASN A 153 16.73 1.20 14.17
C ASN A 153 16.28 1.12 12.69
N ASN A 154 15.19 1.78 12.30
CA ASN A 154 14.74 1.76 10.92
C ASN A 154 15.76 2.47 9.99
N PRO A 155 16.14 1.88 8.84
CA PRO A 155 17.18 2.44 7.98
C PRO A 155 16.72 3.60 7.09
N LEU A 156 15.41 3.87 7.02
CA LEU A 156 14.89 4.93 6.15
C LEU A 156 15.14 6.32 6.72
N SER A 157 15.42 7.28 5.82
CA SER A 157 15.41 8.70 6.20
C SER A 157 13.99 9.28 6.22
N LYS A 158 13.13 8.83 5.29
CA LYS A 158 11.76 9.33 5.14
C LYS A 158 10.77 8.22 4.80
N ALA A 159 9.50 8.43 5.14
CA ALA A 159 8.43 7.55 4.70
C ALA A 159 7.15 8.30 4.34
N VAL A 160 6.39 7.80 3.37
CA VAL A 160 5.08 8.35 3.02
C VAL A 160 4.03 7.26 2.90
N ALA A 161 2.92 7.41 3.62
CA ALA A 161 1.85 6.43 3.69
C ALA A 161 0.51 7.04 3.23
N LEU A 162 -0.12 6.44 2.22
CA LEU A 162 -1.36 6.94 1.62
C LEU A 162 -2.56 6.03 1.85
N SER A 163 -3.71 6.64 2.18
CA SER A 163 -5.02 5.95 2.29
C SER A 163 -4.97 4.70 3.19
N VAL A 164 -4.32 4.85 4.34
CA VAL A 164 -3.96 3.77 5.27
C VAL A 164 -5.18 3.10 5.93
N PRO A 165 -5.28 1.75 5.91
CA PRO A 165 -6.21 1.01 6.77
C PRO A 165 -5.66 0.88 8.19
N PHE A 166 -5.71 1.95 8.97
CA PHE A 166 -5.12 2.01 10.32
C PHE A 166 -5.58 0.87 11.24
N ARG A 167 -6.85 0.47 11.12
CA ARG A 167 -7.45 -0.67 11.81
C ARG A 167 -8.07 -1.60 10.77
N LEU A 168 -7.50 -2.79 10.60
CA LEU A 168 -7.90 -3.73 9.55
C LEU A 168 -9.35 -4.19 9.71
N HIS A 169 -9.78 -4.43 10.95
CA HIS A 169 -11.16 -4.79 11.26
C HIS A 169 -12.18 -3.73 10.82
N ASP A 170 -11.87 -2.46 11.07
CA ASP A 170 -12.75 -1.35 10.69
C ASP A 170 -12.82 -1.21 9.17
N ALA A 171 -11.69 -1.35 8.47
CA ALA A 171 -11.62 -1.32 7.02
C ALA A 171 -12.47 -2.45 6.39
N ALA A 172 -12.32 -3.68 6.90
CA ALA A 172 -13.14 -4.82 6.48
C ALA A 172 -14.65 -4.55 6.68
N LYS A 173 -15.03 -4.03 7.86
CA LYS A 173 -16.43 -3.67 8.18
C LYS A 173 -16.97 -2.52 7.32
N ARG A 174 -16.13 -1.54 6.98
CA ARG A 174 -16.54 -0.38 6.17
C ARG A 174 -16.90 -0.79 4.75
N LEU A 175 -16.15 -1.74 4.20
CA LEU A 175 -16.37 -2.29 2.86
C LEU A 175 -17.67 -3.11 2.75
N GLU A 176 -18.27 -3.49 3.88
CA GLU A 176 -19.61 -4.09 3.95
C GLU A 176 -20.76 -3.07 3.83
N LYS A 177 -20.49 -1.76 3.75
CA LYS A 177 -21.52 -0.71 3.82
C LYS A 177 -21.79 -0.06 2.46
N GLY A 178 -23.07 0.06 2.13
CA GLY A 178 -23.55 0.85 0.98
C GLY A 178 -22.83 0.53 -0.33
N VAL A 179 -22.41 1.58 -1.03
CA VAL A 179 -21.70 1.52 -2.32
C VAL A 179 -20.33 0.85 -2.21
N SER A 180 -19.72 0.85 -1.01
CA SER A 180 -18.39 0.25 -0.81
C SER A 180 -18.35 -1.27 -1.02
N LYS A 181 -19.51 -1.93 -1.00
CA LYS A 181 -19.64 -3.35 -1.37
C LYS A 181 -19.14 -3.64 -2.79
N ILE A 182 -19.19 -2.67 -3.71
CA ILE A 182 -18.66 -2.84 -5.07
C ILE A 182 -17.14 -3.06 -5.03
N TYR A 183 -16.42 -2.29 -4.21
CA TYR A 183 -14.97 -2.46 -4.04
C TYR A 183 -14.65 -3.80 -3.37
N ARG A 184 -15.41 -4.17 -2.34
CA ARG A 184 -15.31 -5.49 -1.72
C ARG A 184 -15.44 -6.62 -2.74
N GLU A 185 -16.53 -6.64 -3.51
CA GLU A 185 -16.76 -7.70 -4.50
C GLU A 185 -15.63 -7.77 -5.52
N HIS A 186 -15.14 -6.63 -6.00
CA HIS A 186 -14.01 -6.58 -6.94
C HIS A 186 -12.73 -7.19 -6.34
N LEU A 187 -12.33 -6.74 -5.15
CA LEU A 187 -11.09 -7.17 -4.49
C LEU A 187 -11.18 -8.63 -4.03
N LEU A 188 -12.31 -9.02 -3.45
CA LEU A 188 -12.53 -10.40 -2.99
C LEU A 188 -12.58 -11.37 -4.18
N LYS A 189 -13.17 -10.97 -5.30
CA LYS A 189 -13.09 -11.74 -6.56
C LYS A 189 -11.64 -11.91 -7.03
N SER A 190 -10.81 -10.87 -6.94
CA SER A 190 -9.38 -10.98 -7.27
C SER A 190 -8.68 -11.97 -6.34
N LEU A 191 -8.83 -11.80 -5.02
CA LEU A 191 -8.25 -12.70 -4.01
C LEU A 191 -8.63 -14.16 -4.20
N ARG A 192 -9.92 -14.44 -4.46
CA ARG A 192 -10.39 -15.81 -4.74
C ARG A 192 -9.77 -16.35 -6.03
N ARG A 193 -9.64 -15.52 -7.08
CA ARG A 193 -9.00 -15.92 -8.34
C ARG A 193 -7.53 -16.24 -8.13
N THR A 194 -6.80 -15.38 -7.42
CA THR A 194 -5.38 -15.56 -7.09
C THR A 194 -5.17 -16.84 -6.28
N TYR A 195 -6.05 -17.10 -5.30
CA TYR A 195 -6.03 -18.36 -4.54
C TYR A 195 -6.24 -19.59 -5.44
N ILE A 196 -7.32 -19.59 -6.23
CA ILE A 196 -7.66 -20.71 -7.12
C ILE A 196 -6.51 -20.96 -8.10
N ASP A 197 -5.97 -19.91 -8.72
CA ASP A 197 -4.88 -20.01 -9.69
C ASP A 197 -3.58 -20.52 -9.07
N LYS A 198 -3.28 -20.17 -7.81
CA LYS A 198 -2.13 -20.73 -7.09
C LYS A 198 -2.29 -22.24 -6.89
N PHE A 199 -3.44 -22.65 -6.34
CA PHE A 199 -3.67 -24.03 -5.91
C PHE A 199 -4.16 -24.96 -7.03
N THR A 200 -4.12 -24.53 -8.29
CA THR A 200 -4.15 -25.46 -9.44
C THR A 200 -2.79 -26.11 -9.69
N HIS A 201 -1.69 -25.54 -9.20
CA HIS A 201 -0.32 -25.99 -9.46
C HIS A 201 0.42 -26.54 -8.24
N ILE A 202 -0.05 -26.24 -7.04
CA ILE A 202 0.43 -26.80 -5.78
C ILE A 202 -0.77 -27.28 -4.96
N GLU A 203 -0.56 -28.26 -4.09
CA GLU A 203 -1.60 -28.73 -3.19
C GLU A 203 -1.98 -27.64 -2.18
N SER A 204 -3.28 -27.45 -1.98
CA SER A 204 -3.76 -26.50 -0.99
C SER A 204 -3.65 -27.08 0.41
N PRO A 205 -3.02 -26.38 1.37
CA PRO A 205 -3.00 -26.84 2.75
C PRO A 205 -4.35 -26.63 3.47
N LEU A 206 -5.34 -26.04 2.80
CA LEU A 206 -6.65 -25.72 3.36
C LEU A 206 -7.75 -26.44 2.59
N ASP A 207 -8.60 -27.16 3.30
CA ASP A 207 -9.83 -27.75 2.76
C ASP A 207 -10.97 -26.71 2.76
N ILE A 208 -10.97 -25.85 1.74
CA ILE A 208 -11.95 -24.76 1.61
C ILE A 208 -12.38 -24.55 0.16
N ASP A 209 -13.63 -24.12 -0.03
CA ASP A 209 -14.06 -23.52 -1.28
C ASP A 209 -14.09 -21.99 -1.13
N VAL A 210 -13.03 -21.32 -1.62
CA VAL A 210 -12.91 -19.87 -1.53
C VAL A 210 -14.05 -19.10 -2.23
N LYS A 211 -14.81 -19.75 -3.14
CA LYS A 211 -15.98 -19.13 -3.78
C LYS A 211 -17.11 -18.85 -2.78
N GLN A 212 -17.14 -19.55 -1.64
CA GLN A 212 -18.18 -19.40 -0.62
C GLN A 212 -17.90 -18.27 0.38
N LEU A 213 -16.67 -17.75 0.45
CA LEU A 213 -16.24 -16.74 1.42
C LEU A 213 -16.77 -15.37 1.01
N LYS A 214 -17.72 -14.76 1.74
CA LYS A 214 -18.54 -13.64 1.22
C LYS A 214 -17.99 -12.25 1.50
N ASN A 215 -17.05 -12.14 2.43
CA ASN A 215 -16.48 -10.88 2.87
C ASN A 215 -15.00 -11.06 3.25
N PHE A 216 -14.33 -9.96 3.59
CA PHE A 216 -12.93 -10.00 4.01
C PHE A 216 -12.73 -10.74 5.33
N TRP A 217 -13.66 -10.67 6.27
CA TRP A 217 -13.57 -11.42 7.52
C TRP A 217 -13.53 -12.93 7.24
N ASP A 218 -14.44 -13.46 6.42
CA ASP A 218 -14.47 -14.88 6.05
C ASP A 218 -13.18 -15.30 5.35
N TYR A 219 -12.70 -14.47 4.41
CA TYR A 219 -11.45 -14.75 3.69
C TYR A 219 -10.26 -14.73 4.63
N ASP A 220 -10.16 -13.71 5.48
CA ASP A 220 -9.05 -13.59 6.40
C ASP A 220 -9.09 -14.65 7.49
N ASP A 221 -10.26 -15.11 7.92
CA ASP A 221 -10.40 -16.16 8.93
C ASP A 221 -10.07 -17.55 8.37
N LYS A 222 -10.48 -17.83 7.12
CA LYS A 222 -10.36 -19.15 6.50
C LYS A 222 -9.14 -19.31 5.60
N VAL A 223 -8.53 -18.22 5.14
CA VAL A 223 -7.37 -18.22 4.24
C VAL A 223 -6.18 -17.52 4.88
N THR A 224 -6.29 -16.20 5.09
CA THR A 224 -5.14 -15.40 5.50
C THR A 224 -4.61 -15.85 6.85
N ALA A 225 -5.46 -16.03 7.85
CA ALA A 225 -5.06 -16.43 9.19
C ALA A 225 -4.32 -17.78 9.20
N PRO A 226 -4.92 -18.90 8.71
CA PRO A 226 -4.26 -20.20 8.77
C PRO A 226 -3.03 -20.31 7.88
N LEU A 227 -2.98 -19.64 6.71
CA LEU A 227 -1.77 -19.66 5.86
C LEU A 227 -0.55 -18.98 6.50
N HIS A 228 -0.76 -18.11 7.49
CA HIS A 228 0.28 -17.31 8.11
C HIS A 228 0.39 -17.54 9.63
N GLY A 229 -0.22 -18.62 10.13
CA GLY A 229 -0.10 -19.03 11.54
C GLY A 229 -0.88 -18.18 12.54
N PHE A 230 -1.83 -17.35 12.10
CA PHE A 230 -2.77 -16.69 12.99
C PHE A 230 -3.90 -17.64 13.40
N THR A 231 -4.46 -17.44 14.58
CA THR A 231 -5.53 -18.29 15.15
C THR A 231 -6.92 -17.98 14.58
N GLY A 232 -7.05 -16.90 13.79
CA GLY A 232 -8.28 -16.45 13.16
C GLY A 232 -8.18 -14.99 12.71
N ALA A 233 -9.23 -14.47 12.07
CA ALA A 233 -9.23 -13.09 11.54
C ALA A 233 -9.01 -12.03 12.62
N GLN A 234 -9.58 -12.22 13.81
CA GLN A 234 -9.43 -11.27 14.92
C GLN A 234 -7.96 -11.14 15.36
N HIS A 235 -7.27 -12.27 15.59
CA HIS A 235 -5.86 -12.26 15.96
C HIS A 235 -5.01 -11.62 14.84
N TYR A 236 -5.28 -11.95 13.57
CA TYR A 236 -4.63 -11.29 12.45
C TYR A 236 -4.83 -9.76 12.47
N TYR A 237 -6.06 -9.28 12.65
CA TYR A 237 -6.35 -7.84 12.66
C TYR A 237 -5.72 -7.11 13.85
N ASP A 238 -5.74 -7.69 15.04
CA ASP A 238 -5.17 -7.09 16.23
C ASP A 238 -3.64 -7.01 16.13
N THR A 239 -2.99 -8.04 15.59
CA THR A 239 -1.53 -8.08 15.43
C THR A 239 -1.04 -7.19 14.28
N CYS A 240 -1.80 -7.13 13.18
CA CYS A 240 -1.32 -6.51 11.94
C CYS A 240 -1.79 -5.07 11.72
N SER A 241 -2.71 -4.53 12.52
CA SER A 241 -3.14 -3.13 12.38
C SER A 241 -2.03 -2.15 12.77
N CYS A 242 -1.70 -1.22 11.88
CA CYS A 242 -0.58 -0.29 12.09
C CYS A 242 -0.85 0.79 13.13
N ARG A 243 -2.12 1.07 13.48
CA ARG A 243 -2.49 2.18 14.40
C ARG A 243 -1.73 2.15 15.72
N GLN A 244 -1.52 0.97 16.29
CA GLN A 244 -0.85 0.80 17.59
C GLN A 244 0.66 1.11 17.55
N PHE A 245 1.26 1.16 16.36
CA PHE A 245 2.69 1.38 16.17
C PHE A 245 3.04 2.84 15.84
N LEU A 246 2.03 3.69 15.60
CA LEU A 246 2.25 5.07 15.11
C LEU A 246 3.06 5.94 16.09
N LYS A 247 2.87 5.74 17.40
CA LYS A 247 3.58 6.47 18.45
C LYS A 247 5.08 6.13 18.52
N ASP A 248 5.46 4.97 17.99
CA ASP A 248 6.83 4.43 18.08
C ASP A 248 7.64 4.72 16.80
N ILE A 249 7.05 5.39 15.81
CA ILE A 249 7.72 5.78 14.57
C ILE A 249 8.74 6.88 14.86
N ASN A 250 10.03 6.63 14.59
CA ASN A 250 11.08 7.65 14.68
C ASN A 250 11.47 8.26 13.33
N VAL A 251 11.22 7.57 12.22
CA VAL A 251 11.49 8.08 10.86
C VAL A 251 10.59 9.25 10.52
N LYS A 252 11.13 10.31 9.88
CA LYS A 252 10.33 11.45 9.38
C LYS A 252 9.28 10.93 8.40
N THR A 253 8.01 10.91 8.81
CA THR A 253 6.94 10.21 8.10
C THR A 253 5.80 11.15 7.79
N ARG A 254 5.31 11.13 6.54
CA ARG A 254 4.10 11.85 6.13
C ARG A 254 2.96 10.87 5.88
N ILE A 255 1.86 11.04 6.57
CA ILE A 255 0.62 10.30 6.32
C ILE A 255 -0.33 11.20 5.55
N ILE A 256 -0.86 10.73 4.41
CA ILE A 256 -1.85 11.44 3.62
C ILE A 256 -3.13 10.58 3.57
N HIS A 257 -4.22 11.13 4.11
CA HIS A 257 -5.49 10.42 4.20
C HIS A 257 -6.66 11.37 3.93
N SER A 258 -7.77 10.82 3.46
CA SER A 258 -9.01 11.57 3.29
C SER A 258 -10.06 11.09 4.27
N VAL A 259 -10.80 12.02 4.88
CA VAL A 259 -11.96 11.71 5.73
C VAL A 259 -13.05 10.97 4.96
N ASP A 260 -13.21 11.28 3.67
CA ASP A 260 -14.25 10.68 2.81
C ASP A 260 -13.85 9.34 2.19
N ASP A 261 -12.71 8.74 2.58
CA ASP A 261 -12.23 7.49 2.02
C ASP A 261 -13.31 6.39 2.11
N PRO A 262 -13.80 5.83 0.98
CA PRO A 262 -14.88 4.85 1.00
C PRO A 262 -14.48 3.50 1.60
N PHE A 263 -13.19 3.29 1.92
CA PHE A 263 -12.65 2.09 2.55
C PHE A 263 -12.52 2.23 4.07
N MET A 264 -12.54 3.46 4.60
CA MET A 264 -12.39 3.71 6.04
C MET A 264 -13.63 4.37 6.66
N PHE A 265 -13.80 4.19 7.97
CA PHE A 265 -14.69 5.07 8.74
C PHE A 265 -13.90 6.32 9.14
N GLU A 266 -14.56 7.47 9.19
CA GLU A 266 -13.98 8.71 9.71
C GLU A 266 -13.42 8.53 11.12
N ALA A 267 -14.13 7.78 11.97
CA ALA A 267 -13.71 7.48 13.36
C ALA A 267 -12.45 6.59 13.45
N THR A 268 -12.03 5.96 12.35
CA THR A 268 -10.83 5.10 12.33
C THR A 268 -9.54 5.92 12.23
N VAL A 269 -9.63 7.19 11.82
CA VAL A 269 -8.49 8.12 11.79
C VAL A 269 -7.88 8.25 13.20
N PRO A 270 -6.55 8.12 13.36
CA PRO A 270 -5.90 8.26 14.66
C PRO A 270 -5.98 9.70 15.19
N ASN A 271 -6.04 9.83 16.51
CA ASN A 271 -5.96 11.11 17.20
C ASN A 271 -4.51 11.60 17.29
N ASP A 272 -4.32 12.89 17.57
CA ASP A 272 -2.98 13.51 17.65
C ASP A 272 -2.11 12.87 18.74
N SER A 273 -2.72 12.42 19.84
CA SER A 273 -2.01 11.73 20.93
C SER A 273 -1.50 10.33 20.57
N GLU A 274 -1.92 9.77 19.42
CA GLU A 274 -1.48 8.46 18.94
C GLU A 274 -0.31 8.56 17.96
N LEU A 275 0.07 9.77 17.56
CA LEU A 275 1.15 10.03 16.59
C LEU A 275 2.43 10.39 17.34
N SER A 276 3.57 9.94 16.84
CA SER A 276 4.87 10.44 17.29
C SER A 276 5.16 11.83 16.70
N ASP A 277 6.13 12.53 17.29
CA ASP A 277 6.60 13.84 16.77
C ASP A 277 7.24 13.73 15.36
N SER A 278 7.65 12.53 14.96
CA SER A 278 8.20 12.27 13.62
C SER A 278 7.10 12.10 12.54
N VAL A 279 5.82 12.04 12.94
CA VAL A 279 4.70 11.82 12.02
C VAL A 279 3.96 13.12 11.72
N GLU A 280 4.07 13.59 10.48
CA GLU A 280 3.21 14.63 9.95
C GLU A 280 1.98 14.00 9.28
N PHE A 281 0.80 14.26 9.83
CA PHE A 281 -0.45 13.77 9.25
C PHE A 281 -1.19 14.90 8.50
N LEU A 282 -1.25 14.77 7.18
CA LEU A 282 -2.09 15.55 6.26
C LEU A 282 -3.45 14.88 6.07
N LEU A 283 -4.47 15.41 6.75
CA LEU A 283 -5.85 14.95 6.63
C LEU A 283 -6.64 15.89 5.72
N THR A 284 -7.25 15.36 4.66
CA THR A 284 -8.08 16.11 3.71
C THR A 284 -9.56 15.81 3.93
N LYS A 285 -10.44 16.76 3.57
CA LYS A 285 -11.90 16.54 3.61
C LYS A 285 -12.40 15.63 2.47
N GLY A 286 -11.66 15.61 1.36
CA GLY A 286 -11.97 14.86 0.16
C GLY A 286 -10.73 14.24 -0.44
N GLY A 287 -10.91 13.24 -1.29
CA GLY A 287 -9.79 12.55 -1.94
C GLY A 287 -10.08 11.09 -2.28
N GLY A 288 -11.13 10.51 -1.70
CA GLY A 288 -11.46 9.10 -1.89
C GLY A 288 -10.32 8.18 -1.44
N HIS A 289 -10.35 6.93 -1.91
CA HIS A 289 -9.29 5.95 -1.66
C HIS A 289 -8.25 6.04 -2.77
N VAL A 290 -7.05 6.53 -2.47
CA VAL A 290 -5.93 6.66 -3.42
C VAL A 290 -6.29 7.54 -4.65
N GLY A 291 -7.26 8.44 -4.51
CA GLY A 291 -7.73 9.31 -5.59
C GLY A 291 -6.91 10.59 -5.70
N PHE A 292 -7.13 11.53 -4.76
CA PHE A 292 -6.45 12.82 -4.63
C PHE A 292 -6.23 13.57 -5.96
N ILE A 293 -7.20 13.50 -6.88
CA ILE A 293 -7.15 14.15 -8.18
C ILE A 293 -7.64 15.59 -8.07
N SER A 294 -6.75 16.52 -8.41
CA SER A 294 -7.04 17.94 -8.55
C SER A 294 -7.05 18.33 -10.03
N ALA A 295 -7.52 19.54 -10.33
CA ALA A 295 -7.53 20.09 -11.67
C ALA A 295 -7.16 21.57 -11.68
N ASP A 296 -6.32 21.96 -12.63
CA ASP A 296 -6.04 23.38 -12.93
C ASP A 296 -7.06 23.94 -13.93
N SER A 297 -7.64 23.08 -14.78
CA SER A 297 -8.71 23.42 -15.73
C SER A 297 -9.54 22.18 -16.06
N THR A 298 -10.67 22.33 -16.78
CA THR A 298 -11.57 21.22 -17.16
C THR A 298 -10.89 20.08 -17.92
N CYS A 299 -9.80 20.36 -18.63
CA CYS A 299 -9.09 19.39 -19.46
C CYS A 299 -7.75 18.94 -18.88
N SER A 300 -7.33 19.48 -17.73
CA SER A 300 -6.04 19.19 -17.10
C SER A 300 -6.21 18.80 -15.64
N THR A 301 -5.94 17.52 -15.36
CA THR A 301 -5.94 16.95 -14.01
C THR A 301 -4.54 16.56 -13.59
N TYR A 302 -4.27 16.59 -12.29
CA TYR A 302 -3.01 16.11 -11.71
C TYR A 302 -3.25 15.41 -10.38
N SER A 303 -2.29 14.57 -10.01
CA SER A 303 -2.26 13.89 -8.72
C SER A 303 -1.75 14.85 -7.65
N TRP A 304 -2.62 15.34 -6.77
CA TRP A 304 -2.22 16.21 -5.67
C TRP A 304 -1.34 15.47 -4.66
N SER A 305 -1.64 14.19 -4.42
CA SER A 305 -0.84 13.32 -3.56
C SER A 305 0.61 13.23 -4.06
N ASP A 306 0.82 13.05 -5.36
CA ASP A 306 2.17 12.84 -5.91
C ASP A 306 3.01 14.10 -5.72
N LYS A 307 2.43 15.29 -5.96
CA LYS A 307 3.08 16.57 -5.66
C LYS A 307 3.47 16.68 -4.18
N LYS A 308 2.59 16.27 -3.26
CA LYS A 308 2.86 16.32 -1.81
C LYS A 308 3.88 15.29 -1.33
N ILE A 309 3.97 14.16 -2.01
CA ILE A 309 5.04 13.18 -1.81
C ILE A 309 6.37 13.77 -2.23
N ILE A 310 6.48 14.31 -3.46
CA ILE A 310 7.75 14.89 -3.96
C ILE A 310 8.20 16.08 -3.12
N GLU A 311 7.28 16.98 -2.75
CA GLU A 311 7.53 18.09 -1.81
C GLU A 311 8.15 17.58 -0.51
N PHE A 312 7.53 16.59 0.14
CA PHE A 312 8.05 16.00 1.38
C PHE A 312 9.45 15.41 1.22
N LEU A 313 9.68 14.68 0.13
CA LEU A 313 10.98 14.05 -0.11
C LEU A 313 12.08 15.09 -0.36
N SER A 314 11.73 16.27 -0.88
CA SER A 314 12.68 17.35 -1.12
C SER A 314 13.04 18.20 0.11
N GLU A 315 12.22 18.19 1.17
CA GLU A 315 12.42 18.95 2.43
C GLU A 315 13.54 18.42 3.35
#